data_AF-A0A6N2C696-F1
#
_entry.id   AF-A0A6N2C696-F1
#
_cell.length_a   1.000
_cell.length_b   1.000
_cell.length_c   1.000
_cell.angle_alpha   90.00
_cell.angle_beta   90.00
_cell.angle_gamma   90.00
#
_symmetry.space_group_name_H-M   'P 1'
#
loop_
_entity.id
_entity.type
_entity.pdbx_description
1 polymer ?
#
loop_
_entity_poly.entity_id
_entity_poly.type
_entity_poly.pdbx_seq_one_letter_code
_entity_poly.pdbx_strand_id
1 'polypeptide(L)'
;MAAKSSPIPLLTPYKMGSFELSHRVVMPPMTRNRSYNNTPQPHAIEYYVQRATKGGFIISESTSASDISNGQIISLSLSPFTI
;
A
#
# COMPACT_ATOMS: atom_id res chain seq x y z
N MET A 1 -22.16 -13.88 -26.80
CA MET A 1 -23.07 -13.21 -25.84
C MET A 1 -22.23 -12.68 -24.70
N ALA A 2 -21.91 -11.37 -24.70
CA ALA A 2 -21.20 -10.75 -23.58
C ALA A 2 -22.17 -10.66 -22.39
N ALA A 3 -21.80 -11.24 -21.25
CA ALA A 3 -22.58 -11.12 -20.02
C ALA A 3 -22.71 -9.64 -19.66
N LYS A 4 -23.94 -9.13 -19.63
CA LYS A 4 -24.23 -7.76 -19.23
C LYS A 4 -24.07 -7.70 -17.71
N SER A 5 -22.92 -7.22 -17.23
CA SER A 5 -22.66 -7.10 -15.79
C SER A 5 -23.61 -6.06 -15.20
N SER A 6 -24.38 -6.43 -14.19
CA SER A 6 -25.08 -5.46 -13.35
C SER A 6 -24.06 -4.51 -12.71
N PRO A 7 -24.34 -3.19 -12.66
CA PRO A 7 -23.42 -2.24 -12.07
C PRO A 7 -23.22 -2.56 -10.59
N ILE A 8 -21.98 -2.81 -10.19
CA ILE A 8 -21.62 -3.08 -8.79
C ILE A 8 -21.55 -1.73 -8.07
N PRO A 9 -22.43 -1.48 -7.08
CA PRO A 9 -22.41 -0.21 -6.36
C PRO A 9 -21.15 -0.13 -5.47
N LEU A 10 -20.27 0.84 -5.77
CA LEU A 10 -18.95 0.98 -5.13
C LEU A 10 -19.01 1.34 -3.64
N LEU A 11 -20.04 2.07 -3.23
CA LEU A 11 -20.23 2.55 -1.85
C LEU A 11 -21.06 1.58 -0.99
N THR A 12 -21.13 0.30 -1.38
CA THR A 12 -21.80 -0.72 -0.57
C THR A 12 -20.83 -1.45 0.34
N PRO A 13 -21.27 -1.85 1.55
CA PRO A 13 -20.49 -2.69 2.43
C PRO A 13 -20.08 -4.00 1.76
N TYR A 14 -18.92 -4.53 2.16
CA TYR A 14 -18.37 -5.78 1.66
C TYR A 14 -17.62 -6.51 2.78
N LYS A 15 -17.89 -7.82 2.92
CA LYS A 15 -17.17 -8.67 3.87
C LYS A 15 -16.01 -9.35 3.17
N MET A 16 -14.79 -9.02 3.59
CA MET A 16 -13.54 -9.59 3.08
C MET A 16 -12.95 -10.52 4.14
N GLY A 17 -13.30 -11.82 4.07
CA GLY A 17 -12.88 -12.80 5.09
C GLY A 17 -13.36 -12.40 6.49
N SER A 18 -12.41 -12.03 7.36
CA SER A 18 -12.66 -11.58 8.73
C SER A 18 -12.87 -10.06 8.85
N PHE A 19 -12.70 -9.29 7.78
CA PHE A 19 -12.83 -7.84 7.78
C PHE A 19 -14.16 -7.38 7.20
N GLU A 20 -14.78 -6.38 7.84
CA GLU A 20 -15.99 -5.72 7.34
C GLU A 20 -15.65 -4.35 6.77
N LEU A 21 -15.79 -4.21 5.46
CA LEU A 21 -15.54 -2.96 4.75
C LEU A 21 -16.84 -2.19 4.53
N SER A 22 -16.80 -0.87 4.70
CA SER A 22 -17.94 0.02 4.46
C SER A 22 -18.12 0.35 2.98
N HIS A 23 -17.08 0.17 2.17
CA HIS A 23 -17.10 0.43 0.72
C HIS A 23 -16.09 -0.48 0.00
N ARG A 24 -16.22 -0.56 -1.32
CA ARG A 24 -15.40 -1.42 -2.20
C ARG A 24 -14.20 -0.68 -2.83
N VAL A 25 -13.94 0.55 -2.41
CA VAL A 25 -12.78 1.34 -2.85
C VAL A 25 -11.60 1.01 -1.93
N VAL A 26 -10.49 0.61 -2.54
CA VAL A 26 -9.26 0.21 -1.84
C VAL A 26 -8.12 1.07 -2.34
N MET A 27 -7.24 1.49 -1.43
CA MET A 27 -5.97 2.11 -1.82
C MET A 27 -4.97 1.01 -2.23
N PRO A 28 -4.51 0.98 -3.50
CA PRO A 28 -3.56 -0.03 -3.96
C PRO A 28 -2.16 0.21 -3.38
N PRO A 29 -1.29 -0.82 -3.37
CA PRO A 29 0.11 -0.64 -3.00
C PRO A 29 0.80 0.29 -4.00
N MET A 30 1.37 1.37 -3.52
CA MET A 30 2.07 2.36 -4.34
C MET A 30 3.40 2.70 -3.70
N THR A 31 4.50 2.25 -4.31
CA THR A 31 5.86 2.63 -3.93
C THR A 31 6.06 4.13 -4.14
N ARG A 32 6.48 4.86 -3.09
CA ARG A 32 6.66 6.32 -3.18
C ARG A 32 8.10 6.80 -3.12
N ASN A 33 9.06 5.93 -2.78
CA ASN A 33 10.47 6.28 -2.60
C ASN A 33 10.67 7.44 -1.60
N ARG A 34 9.94 7.44 -0.47
CA ARG A 34 10.06 8.48 0.57
C ARG A 34 10.47 7.96 1.96
N SER A 35 10.74 6.66 2.07
CA SER A 35 11.19 6.00 3.28
C SER A 35 12.71 5.81 3.23
N TYR A 36 13.45 6.79 3.75
CA TYR A 36 14.92 6.73 3.80
C TYR A 36 15.38 5.59 4.71
N ASN A 37 16.38 4.82 4.29
CA ASN A 37 16.91 3.66 5.03
C ASN A 37 15.80 2.68 5.46
N ASN A 38 14.82 2.43 4.59
CA ASN A 38 13.65 1.57 4.86
C ASN A 38 12.84 1.97 6.10
N THR A 39 13.01 3.21 6.58
CA THR A 39 12.33 3.71 7.79
C THR A 39 11.23 4.70 7.38
N PRO A 40 9.96 4.41 7.72
CA PRO A 40 8.85 5.32 7.47
C PRO A 40 9.09 6.67 8.16
N GLN A 41 8.98 7.74 7.40
CA GLN A 41 9.17 9.10 7.89
C GLN A 41 7.86 9.69 8.43
N PRO A 42 7.88 10.77 9.24
CA PRO A 42 6.66 11.36 9.81
C PRO A 42 5.59 11.72 8.77
N HIS A 43 5.99 12.14 7.57
CA HIS A 43 5.06 12.47 6.48
C HIS A 43 4.31 11.23 5.93
N ALA A 44 4.81 10.01 6.15
CA ALA A 44 4.12 8.78 5.76
C ALA A 44 2.83 8.61 6.58
N ILE A 45 2.85 9.01 7.86
CA ILE A 45 1.67 9.00 8.72
C ILE A 45 0.61 9.92 8.13
N GLU A 46 0.96 11.17 7.85
CA GLU A 46 0.04 12.14 7.26
C GLU A 46 -0.51 11.64 5.91
N TYR A 47 0.35 11.04 5.09
CA TYR A 47 -0.03 10.47 3.80
C TYR A 47 -1.10 9.38 3.90
N TYR A 48 -0.98 8.47 4.86
CA TYR A 48 -1.96 7.40 5.08
C TYR A 48 -3.21 7.92 5.81
N VAL A 49 -3.07 8.84 6.76
CA VAL A 49 -4.21 9.46 7.47
C VAL A 49 -5.13 10.19 6.50
N GLN A 50 -4.58 10.96 5.56
CA GLN A 50 -5.36 11.67 4.54
C GLN A 50 -6.18 10.73 3.63
N ARG A 51 -5.80 9.45 3.52
CA ARG A 51 -6.45 8.45 2.67
C ARG A 51 -7.27 7.43 3.47
N ALA A 52 -7.17 7.48 4.80
CA ALA A 52 -7.93 6.63 5.69
C ALA A 52 -9.40 7.06 5.69
N THR A 53 -10.27 6.11 5.36
CA THR A 53 -11.72 6.26 5.41
C THR A 53 -12.28 5.25 6.42
N LYS A 54 -13.44 5.58 7.01
CA LYS A 54 -14.10 4.67 7.96
C LYS A 54 -14.47 3.36 7.27
N GLY A 55 -13.94 2.24 7.77
CA GLY A 55 -14.15 0.92 7.16
C GLY A 55 -13.59 0.77 5.75
N GLY A 56 -12.59 1.59 5.39
CA GLY A 56 -11.84 1.45 4.14
C GLY A 56 -10.65 0.50 4.31
N PHE A 57 -10.15 0.00 3.19
CA PHE A 57 -8.98 -0.88 3.16
C PHE A 57 -7.82 -0.19 2.43
N ILE A 58 -6.65 -0.16 3.07
CA ILE A 58 -5.42 0.43 2.54
C ILE A 58 -4.35 -0.64 2.51
N ILE A 59 -3.70 -0.80 1.35
CA ILE A 59 -2.49 -1.61 1.22
C ILE A 59 -1.29 -0.66 1.23
N SER A 60 -0.33 -0.92 2.12
CA SER A 60 0.87 -0.10 2.27
C SER A 60 1.75 -0.17 1.02
N GLU A 61 2.75 0.71 0.96
CA GLU A 61 3.79 0.59 -0.07
C GLU A 61 4.56 -0.73 0.07
N SER A 62 5.21 -1.14 -1.02
CA SER A 62 6.09 -2.32 -1.00
C SER A 62 7.19 -2.10 0.02
N THR A 63 7.17 -2.92 1.07
CA THR A 63 8.15 -2.91 2.15
C THR A 63 9.02 -4.14 1.97
N SER A 64 10.34 -3.95 1.98
CA SER A 64 11.29 -5.05 1.91
C SER A 64 11.27 -5.88 3.19
N ALA A 65 11.32 -7.20 3.02
CA ALA A 65 11.42 -8.12 4.16
C ALA A 65 12.87 -8.34 4.60
N SER A 66 13.84 -8.08 3.71
CA SER A 66 15.27 -8.26 3.93
C SER A 66 16.10 -7.30 3.07
N ASP A 67 17.35 -7.09 3.43
CA ASP A 67 18.25 -6.18 2.70
C ASP A 67 18.45 -6.59 1.23
N ILE A 68 18.42 -7.89 0.95
CA ILE A 68 18.56 -8.44 -0.41
C ILE A 68 17.33 -8.14 -1.28
N SER A 69 16.15 -7.97 -0.67
CA SER A 69 14.91 -7.66 -1.40
C SER A 69 14.77 -6.19 -1.80
N ASN A 70 15.71 -5.33 -1.40
CA ASN A 70 15.68 -3.89 -1.68
C ASN A 70 16.12 -3.56 -3.11
N GLY A 71 15.16 -3.43 -4.02
CA GLY A 71 15.40 -2.95 -5.39
C GLY A 71 15.30 -1.43 -5.60
N GLN A 72 15.05 -0.65 -4.54
CA GLN A 72 14.76 0.79 -4.64
C GLN A 72 15.96 1.66 -4.25
N ILE A 73 16.13 2.78 -4.98
CA ILE A 73 17.27 3.70 -4.88
C ILE A 73 17.39 4.39 -3.49
N ILE A 74 16.32 4.41 -2.70
CA ILE A 74 16.27 5.08 -1.38
C ILE A 74 17.06 4.37 -0.28
N SER A 75 17.54 3.15 -0.53
CA SER A 75 18.43 2.41 0.34
C SER A 75 19.88 2.61 -0.13
N LEU A 76 20.56 3.63 0.41
CA LEU A 76 22.01 3.81 0.25
C LEU A 76 22.76 2.77 1.10
N SER A 77 22.63 1.49 0.75
CA SER A 77 23.59 0.47 1.17
C SER A 77 24.81 0.59 0.26
N LEU A 78 25.62 1.64 0.46
CA LEU A 78 27.01 1.62 0.03
C LEU A 78 27.71 0.58 0.92
N SER A 79 27.74 -0.68 0.48
CA SER A 79 28.76 -1.61 0.95
C SER A 79 30.10 -1.11 0.37
N PRO A 80 31.10 -0.76 1.19
CA PRO A 80 32.39 -0.33 0.68
C PRO A 80 33.29 -1.50 0.26
N PHE A 81 32.84 -2.75 0.29
CA PHE A 81 33.74 -3.89 0.04
C PHE A 81 32.99 -5.13 -0.44
N THR A 82 33.14 -5.45 -1.74
CA THR A 82 33.37 -6.81 -2.24
C THR A 82 34.13 -6.67 -3.56
N ILE A 83 35.23 -7.41 -3.63
CA ILE A 83 36.29 -7.46 -4.67
C ILE A 83 35.74 -7.77 -6.06
#